data_AF-A0A7R9M858-F1
#
_entry.id   AF-A0A7R9M858-F1
#
_cell.length_a   1.000
_cell.length_b   1.000
_cell.length_c   1.000
_cell.angle_alpha   90.00
_cell.angle_beta   90.00
_cell.angle_gamma   90.00
#
_symmetry.space_group_name_H-M   'P 1'
#
loop_
_entity.id
_entity.type
_entity.pdbx_description
1 polymer ?
#
loop_
_entity_poly.entity_id
_entity_poly.type
_entity_poly.pdbx_seq_one_letter_code
_entity_poly.pdbx_strand_id
1 'polypeptide(L)'
;IKSSVLNFHNESGNIFTHLIGSLLFAFLWYRSMSGNIYQNFGLIDKLIFGAFFFGIIICLLISTLFHTFRCHSRRVLKLFAKLDYCGITLLIAASFVPWIYYGFYYLPTQRNLYLSSTVLLCMACFVISLFEKFSEPELRKIRSCIFLLNGCSAAQLAFKSILMLILMGTLYIIGALCYMYKIPECLCPGRFDLWFNSHQIFHTLVIVAGLTYFHSILPDWYGHNDFITNGYRPVNKSYKQCLKSMFYLHNESGNIYTHAVGFLLFCTLFIHTMSCNEYKNFEANDKFMFSLFFTATLTCQAMSAMFHTFQCHSRETFKLFAKLDYCGITLLITSSNIPWVYYGFYDTVLPKIIYISLTLVLGTGGIIISLMDRFSNPEYIVIRGAVFILIGLCGIAPFIHFCRHIQINDPIPAQLAFKGIFLLPIMGALYITGAVLYMIKIPERLAPGLFNIWFQSHQLFHIASVGAGLVYYHSLSLIAEVRLNYSESTANSIKV
;
A
#
# COMPACT_ATOMS: atom_id res chain seq x y z
N ILE A 1 -7.88 -35.34 -42.80
CA ILE A 1 -8.53 -34.96 -41.53
C ILE A 1 -8.42 -33.44 -41.43
N LYS A 2 -9.53 -32.70 -41.61
CA LYS A 2 -9.53 -31.23 -41.46
C LYS A 2 -9.04 -30.87 -40.05
N SER A 3 -8.30 -29.78 -39.90
CA SER A 3 -7.82 -29.29 -38.59
C SER A 3 -8.98 -29.20 -37.60
N SER A 4 -8.99 -30.04 -36.57
CA SER A 4 -10.06 -30.07 -35.55
C SER A 4 -10.11 -28.77 -34.77
N VAL A 5 -8.97 -28.10 -34.57
CA VAL A 5 -8.83 -26.83 -33.85
C VAL A 5 -9.70 -25.72 -34.44
N LEU A 6 -9.97 -25.75 -35.74
CA LEU A 6 -10.82 -24.76 -36.43
C LEU A 6 -12.31 -25.14 -36.44
N ASN A 7 -12.68 -26.28 -35.86
CA ASN A 7 -14.06 -26.77 -35.77
C ASN A 7 -14.53 -26.81 -34.32
N PHE A 8 -15.83 -26.61 -34.08
CA PHE A 8 -16.39 -26.73 -32.74
C PHE A 8 -16.65 -28.19 -32.36
N HIS A 9 -16.12 -28.59 -31.21
CA HIS A 9 -16.30 -29.91 -30.59
C HIS A 9 -16.18 -29.80 -29.06
N ASN A 10 -16.47 -30.90 -28.36
CA ASN A 10 -16.47 -30.97 -26.89
C ASN A 10 -15.12 -30.62 -26.22
N GLU A 11 -14.02 -30.60 -26.98
CA GLU A 11 -12.69 -30.24 -26.50
C GLU A 11 -12.28 -28.81 -26.84
N SER A 12 -13.03 -28.10 -27.69
CA SER A 12 -12.65 -26.74 -28.13
C SER A 12 -12.45 -25.82 -26.92
N GLY A 13 -13.35 -25.84 -25.94
CA GLY A 13 -13.20 -25.04 -24.71
C GLY A 13 -11.96 -25.41 -23.89
N ASN A 14 -11.60 -26.70 -23.78
CA ASN A 14 -10.40 -27.13 -23.04
C ASN A 14 -9.12 -26.65 -23.73
N ILE A 15 -9.07 -26.72 -25.07
CA ILE A 15 -7.93 -26.25 -25.89
C ILE A 15 -7.77 -24.74 -25.74
N PHE A 16 -8.84 -23.97 -26.00
CA PHE A 16 -8.72 -22.51 -26.06
C PHE A 16 -8.53 -21.87 -24.69
N THR A 17 -9.13 -22.40 -23.61
CA THR A 17 -8.89 -21.84 -22.27
C THR A 17 -7.41 -21.89 -21.89
N HIS A 18 -6.77 -23.06 -22.03
CA HIS A 18 -5.35 -23.20 -21.69
C HIS A 18 -4.42 -22.57 -22.74
N LEU A 19 -4.76 -22.56 -24.02
CA LEU A 19 -3.96 -21.85 -25.04
C LEU A 19 -3.94 -20.34 -24.75
N ILE A 20 -5.11 -19.73 -24.57
CA ILE A 20 -5.24 -18.31 -24.24
C ILE A 20 -4.57 -18.02 -22.89
N GLY A 21 -4.78 -18.88 -21.90
CA GLY A 21 -4.11 -18.79 -20.60
C GLY A 21 -2.58 -18.79 -20.73
N SER A 22 -2.01 -19.70 -21.52
CA SER A 22 -0.55 -19.78 -21.73
C SER A 22 0.00 -18.51 -22.38
N LEU A 23 -0.70 -17.97 -23.38
CA LEU A 23 -0.34 -16.72 -24.04
C LEU A 23 -0.46 -15.52 -23.09
N LEU A 24 -1.49 -15.49 -22.25
CA LEU A 24 -1.66 -14.48 -21.22
C LEU A 24 -0.49 -14.51 -20.23
N PHE A 25 -0.14 -15.67 -19.68
CA PHE A 25 1.00 -15.78 -18.75
C PHE A 25 2.35 -15.52 -19.42
N ALA A 26 2.51 -15.86 -20.70
CA ALA A 26 3.69 -15.48 -21.49
C ALA A 26 3.78 -13.96 -21.69
N PHE A 27 2.66 -13.29 -21.98
CA PHE A 27 2.59 -11.83 -22.07
C PHE A 27 2.87 -11.18 -20.71
N LEU A 28 2.29 -11.68 -19.62
CA LEU A 28 2.54 -11.20 -18.26
C LEU A 28 4.01 -11.40 -17.86
N TRP A 29 4.61 -12.53 -18.22
CA TRP A 29 6.04 -12.78 -18.02
C TRP A 29 6.89 -11.80 -18.81
N TYR A 30 6.64 -11.64 -20.12
CA TYR A 30 7.35 -10.69 -20.97
C TYR A 30 7.23 -9.26 -20.45
N ARG A 31 6.02 -8.82 -20.08
CA ARG A 31 5.78 -7.49 -19.52
C ARG A 31 6.50 -7.30 -18.19
N SER A 32 6.54 -8.35 -17.36
CA SER A 32 7.30 -8.34 -16.11
C SER A 32 8.80 -8.21 -16.43
N MET A 33 9.39 -9.12 -17.21
CA MET A 33 10.82 -9.12 -17.52
C MET A 33 11.31 -7.89 -18.30
N SER A 34 10.47 -7.33 -19.17
CA SER A 34 10.77 -6.13 -19.98
C SER A 34 10.57 -4.83 -19.20
N GLY A 35 9.91 -4.89 -18.04
CA GLY A 35 9.86 -3.76 -17.13
C GLY A 35 11.24 -3.48 -16.55
N ASN A 36 11.59 -2.19 -16.42
CA ASN A 36 12.86 -1.71 -15.82
C ASN A 36 13.19 -2.32 -14.43
N ILE A 37 12.17 -2.89 -13.78
CA ILE A 37 12.13 -3.54 -12.47
C ILE A 37 12.96 -4.83 -12.45
N TYR A 38 12.74 -5.72 -13.42
CA TYR A 38 13.31 -7.07 -13.46
C TYR A 38 14.62 -7.12 -14.25
N GLN A 39 14.95 -6.04 -14.97
CA GLN A 39 16.30 -5.88 -15.51
C GLN A 39 17.35 -5.79 -14.39
N ASN A 40 17.00 -5.16 -13.27
CA ASN A 40 17.86 -4.95 -12.10
C ASN A 40 17.87 -6.10 -11.08
N PHE A 41 17.04 -7.14 -11.28
CA PHE A 41 17.07 -8.32 -10.40
C PHE A 41 18.40 -9.07 -10.56
N GLY A 42 18.91 -9.60 -9.45
CA GLY A 42 20.00 -10.58 -9.53
C GLY A 42 19.54 -11.81 -10.31
N LEU A 43 20.48 -12.56 -10.88
CA LEU A 43 20.16 -13.77 -11.67
C LEU A 43 19.25 -14.74 -10.89
N ILE A 44 19.49 -14.90 -9.58
CA ILE A 44 18.73 -15.77 -8.70
C ILE A 44 17.27 -15.32 -8.58
N ASP A 45 17.01 -14.03 -8.34
CA ASP A 45 15.65 -13.50 -8.24
C ASP A 45 14.87 -13.65 -9.55
N LYS A 46 15.55 -13.45 -10.71
CA LYS A 46 14.93 -13.68 -12.02
C LYS A 46 14.55 -15.15 -12.23
N LEU A 47 15.43 -16.07 -11.82
CA LEU A 47 15.16 -17.51 -11.91
C LEU A 47 14.01 -17.93 -10.99
N ILE A 48 14.01 -17.45 -9.75
CA ILE A 48 12.99 -17.78 -8.74
C ILE A 48 11.63 -17.24 -9.16
N PHE A 49 11.55 -15.97 -9.52
CA PHE A 49 10.30 -15.37 -10.00
C PHE A 49 9.86 -15.97 -11.34
N GLY A 50 10.80 -16.21 -12.26
CA GLY A 50 10.55 -16.85 -13.55
C GLY A 50 10.04 -18.27 -13.41
N ALA A 51 10.41 -19.00 -12.35
CA ALA A 51 10.00 -20.39 -12.14
C ALA A 51 8.48 -20.55 -12.22
N PHE A 52 7.71 -19.71 -11.52
CA PHE A 52 6.24 -19.74 -11.57
C PHE A 52 5.73 -19.54 -13.01
N PHE A 53 6.22 -18.52 -13.72
CA PHE A 53 5.79 -18.23 -15.09
C PHE A 53 6.09 -19.38 -16.05
N PHE A 54 7.31 -19.93 -16.01
CA PHE A 54 7.66 -21.07 -16.84
C PHE A 54 6.82 -22.30 -16.46
N GLY A 55 6.61 -22.56 -15.17
CA GLY A 55 5.79 -23.66 -14.70
C GLY A 55 4.34 -23.60 -15.21
N ILE A 56 3.69 -22.43 -15.09
CA ILE A 56 2.30 -22.26 -15.54
C ILE A 56 2.20 -22.27 -17.06
N ILE A 57 3.12 -21.64 -17.79
CA ILE A 57 3.14 -21.66 -19.26
C ILE A 57 3.31 -23.09 -19.77
N ILE A 58 4.28 -23.84 -19.23
CA ILE A 58 4.53 -25.23 -19.63
C ILE A 58 3.32 -26.11 -19.31
N CYS A 59 2.74 -25.99 -18.11
CA CYS A 59 1.54 -26.75 -17.73
C CYS A 59 0.39 -26.52 -18.71
N LEU A 60 0.07 -25.26 -19.01
CA LEU A 60 -1.04 -24.90 -19.89
C LEU A 60 -0.77 -25.31 -21.35
N LEU A 61 0.47 -25.20 -21.84
CA LEU A 61 0.85 -25.65 -23.18
C LEU A 61 0.75 -27.16 -23.33
N ILE A 62 1.27 -27.94 -22.37
CA ILE A 62 1.18 -29.40 -22.40
C ILE A 62 -0.29 -29.84 -22.37
N SER A 63 -1.11 -29.19 -21.55
CA SER A 63 -2.54 -29.45 -21.49
C SER A 63 -3.25 -29.13 -22.81
N THR A 64 -2.91 -28.00 -23.44
CA THR A 64 -3.40 -27.65 -24.78
C THR A 64 -3.06 -28.72 -25.82
N LEU A 65 -1.82 -29.22 -25.80
CA LEU A 65 -1.37 -30.31 -26.69
C LEU A 65 -2.14 -31.60 -26.41
N PHE A 66 -2.36 -31.95 -25.14
CA PHE A 66 -3.15 -33.12 -24.77
C PHE A 66 -4.57 -33.07 -25.34
N HIS A 67 -5.30 -31.97 -25.13
CA HIS A 67 -6.65 -31.83 -25.64
C HIS A 67 -6.72 -31.74 -27.17
N THR A 68 -5.66 -31.28 -27.82
CA THR A 68 -5.56 -31.25 -29.29
C THR A 68 -5.32 -32.65 -29.87
N PHE A 69 -4.41 -33.44 -29.28
CA PHE A 69 -3.97 -34.72 -29.81
C PHE A 69 -4.69 -35.95 -29.22
N ARG A 70 -5.58 -35.78 -28.24
CA ARG A 70 -6.28 -36.91 -27.59
C ARG A 70 -7.04 -37.83 -28.54
N CYS A 71 -7.53 -37.32 -29.67
CA CYS A 71 -8.27 -38.11 -30.65
C CYS A 71 -7.38 -38.86 -31.66
N HIS A 72 -6.06 -38.70 -31.61
CA HIS A 72 -5.15 -39.21 -32.64
C HIS A 72 -5.00 -40.74 -32.61
N SER A 73 -4.50 -41.30 -31.51
CA SER A 73 -4.35 -42.74 -31.32
C SER A 73 -4.22 -43.08 -29.84
N ARG A 74 -4.50 -44.34 -29.45
CA ARG A 74 -4.42 -44.76 -28.03
C ARG A 74 -3.03 -44.55 -27.42
N ARG A 75 -1.96 -44.72 -28.21
CA ARG A 75 -0.58 -44.47 -27.79
C ARG A 75 -0.33 -42.99 -27.53
N VAL A 76 -0.79 -42.12 -28.41
CA VAL A 76 -0.65 -40.65 -28.29
C VAL A 76 -1.48 -40.13 -27.12
N LEU A 77 -2.72 -40.60 -26.95
CA LEU A 77 -3.58 -40.27 -25.81
C LEU A 77 -2.89 -40.57 -24.48
N LYS A 78 -2.36 -41.79 -24.31
CA LYS A 78 -1.66 -42.20 -23.08
C LYS A 78 -0.40 -41.36 -22.82
N LEU A 79 0.38 -41.06 -23.85
CA LEU A 79 1.58 -40.24 -23.72
C LEU A 79 1.25 -38.83 -23.24
N PHE A 80 0.33 -38.15 -23.94
CA PHE A 80 -0.01 -36.77 -23.59
C PHE A 80 -0.79 -36.68 -22.27
N ALA A 81 -1.58 -37.69 -21.89
CA ALA A 81 -2.20 -37.74 -20.56
C ALA A 81 -1.15 -37.75 -19.44
N LYS A 82 -0.09 -38.56 -19.57
CA LYS A 82 1.03 -38.57 -18.61
C LYS A 82 1.70 -37.20 -18.53
N LEU A 83 1.99 -36.60 -19.69
CA LEU A 83 2.62 -35.28 -19.76
C LEU A 83 1.74 -34.20 -19.11
N ASP A 84 0.43 -34.21 -19.33
CA ASP A 84 -0.52 -33.25 -18.76
C ASP A 84 -0.52 -33.32 -17.22
N TYR A 85 -0.57 -34.53 -16.66
CA TYR A 85 -0.46 -34.74 -15.21
C TYR A 85 0.90 -34.33 -14.63
N CYS A 86 1.99 -34.59 -15.36
CA CYS A 86 3.31 -34.07 -15.02
C CYS A 86 3.36 -32.54 -15.06
N GLY A 87 2.65 -31.90 -16.00
CA GLY A 87 2.50 -30.46 -16.11
C GLY A 87 1.87 -29.83 -14.85
N ILE A 88 0.78 -30.43 -14.33
CA ILE A 88 0.15 -29.99 -13.08
C ILE A 88 1.15 -30.05 -11.92
N THR A 89 1.94 -31.12 -11.83
CA THR A 89 2.94 -31.29 -10.77
C THR A 89 4.06 -30.25 -10.87
N LEU A 90 4.52 -29.95 -12.10
CA LEU A 90 5.51 -28.92 -12.37
C LEU A 90 4.99 -27.53 -11.98
N LEU A 91 3.73 -27.21 -12.29
CA LEU A 91 3.10 -25.96 -11.88
C LEU A 91 3.05 -25.83 -10.37
N ILE A 92 2.63 -26.88 -9.66
CA ILE A 92 2.60 -26.89 -8.18
C ILE A 92 4.01 -26.59 -7.64
N ALA A 93 5.03 -27.33 -8.08
CA ALA A 93 6.42 -27.12 -7.65
C ALA A 93 6.90 -25.69 -7.94
N ALA A 94 6.69 -25.21 -9.17
CA ALA A 94 7.09 -23.88 -9.62
C ALA A 94 6.40 -22.74 -8.85
N SER A 95 5.15 -22.94 -8.43
CA SER A 95 4.40 -21.96 -7.63
C SER A 95 4.90 -21.88 -6.18
N PHE A 96 5.52 -22.93 -5.65
CA PHE A 96 6.06 -22.88 -4.29
C PHE A 96 7.43 -22.22 -4.18
N VAL A 97 8.23 -22.25 -5.26
CA VAL A 97 9.59 -21.72 -5.23
C VAL A 97 9.66 -20.22 -4.87
N PRO A 98 8.95 -19.30 -5.56
CA PRO A 98 8.97 -17.88 -5.17
C PRO A 98 8.38 -17.66 -3.79
N TRP A 99 7.31 -18.37 -3.47
CA TRP A 99 6.54 -18.15 -2.25
C TRP A 99 7.33 -18.53 -1.00
N ILE A 100 7.94 -19.72 -0.99
CA ILE A 100 8.80 -20.15 0.13
C ILE A 100 10.07 -19.29 0.18
N TYR A 101 10.66 -18.97 -0.97
CA TYR A 101 11.90 -18.20 -1.01
C TYR A 101 11.72 -16.79 -0.43
N TYR A 102 10.70 -16.06 -0.86
CA TYR A 102 10.43 -14.70 -0.38
C TYR A 102 9.79 -14.70 1.01
N GLY A 103 8.87 -15.63 1.31
CA GLY A 103 8.22 -15.73 2.62
C GLY A 103 9.20 -16.07 3.76
N PHE A 104 10.22 -16.89 3.49
CA PHE A 104 11.24 -17.29 4.47
C PHE A 104 12.62 -16.70 4.15
N TYR A 105 12.67 -15.55 3.48
CA TYR A 105 13.92 -14.95 3.03
C TYR A 105 14.94 -14.77 4.17
N TYR A 106 14.47 -14.35 5.34
CA TYR A 106 15.29 -14.12 6.54
C TYR A 106 15.54 -15.37 7.39
N LEU A 107 14.93 -16.50 7.05
CA LEU A 107 14.96 -17.74 7.82
C LEU A 107 15.49 -18.89 6.95
N PRO A 108 16.81 -18.89 6.64
CA PRO A 108 17.38 -19.75 5.60
C PRO A 108 17.22 -21.25 5.88
N THR A 109 17.30 -21.67 7.14
CA THR A 109 17.13 -23.08 7.53
C THR A 109 15.72 -23.57 7.21
N GLN A 110 14.70 -22.80 7.62
CA GLN A 110 13.29 -23.13 7.38
C GLN A 110 12.97 -23.07 5.89
N ARG A 111 13.42 -22.02 5.19
CA ARG A 111 13.30 -21.89 3.74
C ARG A 111 13.82 -23.13 3.02
N ASN A 112 15.05 -23.56 3.31
CA ASN A 112 15.67 -24.69 2.63
C ASN A 112 14.99 -26.01 2.97
N LEU A 113 14.54 -26.21 4.23
CA LEU A 113 13.76 -27.39 4.63
C LEU A 113 12.44 -27.47 3.85
N TYR A 114 11.69 -26.38 3.77
CA TYR A 114 10.40 -26.34 3.07
C TYR A 114 10.53 -26.45 1.55
N LEU A 115 11.57 -25.85 0.96
CA LEU A 115 11.87 -26.06 -0.46
C LEU A 115 12.21 -27.53 -0.72
N SER A 116 13.02 -28.15 0.15
CA SER A 116 13.41 -29.57 0.00
C SER A 116 12.22 -30.50 0.14
N SER A 117 11.35 -30.30 1.14
CA SER A 117 10.15 -31.12 1.33
C SER A 117 9.18 -30.98 0.16
N THR A 118 8.99 -29.76 -0.35
CA THR A 118 8.14 -29.49 -1.51
C THR A 118 8.65 -30.19 -2.76
N VAL A 119 9.96 -30.11 -3.03
CA VAL A 119 10.59 -30.80 -4.16
C VAL A 119 10.41 -32.30 -4.03
N LEU A 120 10.61 -32.89 -2.85
CA LEU A 120 10.43 -34.33 -2.64
C LEU A 120 8.97 -34.78 -2.88
N LEU A 121 8.00 -34.04 -2.35
CA LEU A 121 6.57 -34.33 -2.55
C LEU A 121 6.16 -34.20 -4.02
N CYS A 122 6.64 -33.15 -4.71
CA CYS A 122 6.38 -32.96 -6.13
C CYS A 122 7.06 -34.03 -6.98
N MET A 123 8.28 -34.46 -6.63
CA MET A 123 8.96 -35.56 -7.32
C MET A 123 8.20 -36.88 -7.17
N ALA A 124 7.68 -37.19 -5.98
CA ALA A 124 6.83 -38.35 -5.76
C ALA A 124 5.55 -38.28 -6.61
N CYS A 125 4.86 -37.15 -6.63
CA CYS A 125 3.67 -36.93 -7.46
C CYS A 125 3.98 -37.04 -8.97
N PHE A 126 5.15 -36.57 -9.40
CA PHE A 126 5.59 -36.64 -10.78
C PHE A 126 5.81 -38.10 -11.21
N VAL A 127 6.51 -38.89 -10.40
CA VAL A 127 6.73 -40.32 -10.66
C VAL A 127 5.40 -41.07 -10.70
N ILE A 128 4.49 -40.78 -9.76
CA ILE A 128 3.14 -41.38 -9.75
C ILE A 128 2.38 -41.06 -11.04
N SER A 129 2.52 -39.85 -11.56
CA SER A 129 1.86 -39.40 -12.78
C SER A 129 2.33 -40.10 -14.06
N LEU A 130 3.51 -40.74 -14.04
CA LEU A 130 4.05 -41.49 -15.19
C LEU A 130 3.46 -42.89 -15.34
N PHE A 131 2.85 -43.46 -14.29
CA PHE A 131 2.24 -44.78 -14.36
C PHE A 131 1.01 -44.77 -15.27
N GLU A 132 0.92 -45.75 -16.18
CA GLU A 132 -0.21 -45.83 -17.12
C GLU A 132 -1.55 -45.96 -16.42
N LYS A 133 -1.60 -46.78 -15.35
CA LYS A 133 -2.83 -47.02 -14.58
C LYS A 133 -3.38 -45.71 -13.99
N PHE A 134 -2.52 -44.73 -13.69
CA PHE A 134 -2.92 -43.43 -13.16
C PHE A 134 -3.79 -42.61 -14.13
N SER A 135 -3.70 -42.90 -15.43
CA SER A 135 -4.51 -42.22 -16.46
C SER A 135 -5.90 -42.83 -16.61
N GLU A 136 -6.17 -44.00 -16.02
CA GLU A 136 -7.46 -44.67 -16.17
C GLU A 136 -8.59 -43.91 -15.46
N PRO A 137 -9.84 -43.96 -15.98
CA PRO A 137 -10.97 -43.23 -15.41
C PRO A 137 -11.29 -43.60 -13.96
N GLU A 138 -11.02 -44.85 -13.55
CA GLU A 138 -11.27 -45.37 -12.21
C GLU A 138 -10.45 -44.63 -11.14
N LEU A 139 -9.24 -44.20 -11.48
CA LEU A 139 -8.35 -43.51 -10.54
C LEU A 139 -8.55 -41.99 -10.50
N ARG A 140 -9.60 -41.44 -11.15
CA ARG A 140 -9.84 -39.97 -11.17
C ARG A 140 -9.90 -39.34 -9.79
N LYS A 141 -10.62 -39.99 -8.85
CA LYS A 141 -10.76 -39.49 -7.47
C LYS A 141 -9.40 -39.46 -6.77
N ILE A 142 -8.65 -40.57 -6.86
CA ILE A 142 -7.31 -40.70 -6.28
C ILE A 142 -6.36 -39.65 -6.85
N ARG A 143 -6.36 -39.46 -8.18
CA ARG A 143 -5.55 -38.44 -8.85
C ARG A 143 -5.86 -37.03 -8.35
N SER A 144 -7.15 -36.68 -8.25
CA SER A 144 -7.59 -35.38 -7.75
C SER A 144 -7.15 -35.16 -6.30
N CYS A 145 -7.28 -36.19 -5.44
CA CYS A 145 -6.83 -36.13 -4.06
C CYS A 145 -5.30 -35.95 -3.95
N ILE A 146 -4.51 -36.66 -4.77
CA ILE A 146 -3.04 -36.55 -4.74
C ILE A 146 -2.60 -35.11 -5.09
N PHE A 147 -3.15 -34.53 -6.17
CA PHE A 147 -2.80 -33.16 -6.54
C PHE A 147 -3.28 -32.12 -5.52
N LEU A 148 -4.49 -32.30 -4.97
CA LEU A 148 -5.01 -31.43 -3.91
C LEU A 148 -4.14 -31.50 -2.65
N LEU A 149 -3.81 -32.70 -2.16
CA LEU A 149 -2.97 -32.87 -0.99
C LEU A 149 -1.57 -32.27 -1.20
N ASN A 150 -1.01 -32.43 -2.40
CA ASN A 150 0.26 -31.80 -2.75
C ASN A 150 0.16 -30.27 -2.71
N GLY A 151 -0.89 -29.67 -3.28
CA GLY A 151 -1.16 -28.24 -3.19
C GLY A 151 -1.44 -27.74 -1.77
N CYS A 152 -2.14 -28.52 -0.95
CA CYS A 152 -2.46 -28.20 0.44
C CYS A 152 -1.30 -28.42 1.41
N SER A 153 -0.25 -29.16 1.03
CA SER A 153 0.93 -29.37 1.86
C SER A 153 1.61 -28.06 2.30
N ALA A 154 1.38 -26.98 1.56
CA ALA A 154 1.86 -25.64 1.84
C ALA A 154 0.96 -24.78 2.75
N ALA A 155 -0.23 -25.27 3.14
CA ALA A 155 -1.13 -24.54 4.04
C ALA A 155 -0.53 -24.30 5.44
N GLN A 156 0.57 -24.97 5.77
CA GLN A 156 1.31 -24.80 7.03
C GLN A 156 2.12 -23.50 7.11
N LEU A 157 2.24 -22.72 6.02
CA LEU A 157 3.12 -21.56 5.94
C LEU A 157 2.29 -20.29 5.74
N ALA A 158 1.86 -19.61 6.81
CA ALA A 158 1.09 -18.37 6.65
C ALA A 158 1.57 -17.26 7.58
N PHE A 159 2.22 -16.24 7.00
CA PHE A 159 2.18 -14.88 7.54
C PHE A 159 1.89 -13.88 6.40
N LYS A 160 0.81 -13.11 6.61
CA LYS A 160 0.42 -11.82 5.99
C LYS A 160 -0.39 -11.77 4.68
N SER A 161 -0.35 -12.73 3.76
CA SER A 161 -1.23 -12.73 2.55
C SER A 161 -2.38 -13.76 2.61
N ILE A 162 -3.00 -13.91 3.79
CA ILE A 162 -3.98 -14.97 4.08
C ILE A 162 -5.17 -14.95 3.12
N LEU A 163 -5.70 -13.77 2.77
CA LEU A 163 -6.93 -13.69 1.96
C LEU A 163 -6.73 -14.19 0.53
N MET A 164 -5.66 -13.76 -0.15
CA MET A 164 -5.38 -14.20 -1.53
C MET A 164 -4.96 -15.67 -1.57
N LEU A 165 -4.28 -16.17 -0.54
CA LEU A 165 -3.96 -17.60 -0.40
C LEU A 165 -5.20 -18.45 -0.16
N ILE A 166 -6.11 -18.01 0.72
CA ILE A 166 -7.41 -18.66 0.93
C ILE A 166 -8.20 -18.64 -0.36
N LEU A 167 -8.23 -17.51 -1.08
CA LEU A 167 -8.93 -17.41 -2.36
C LEU A 167 -8.35 -18.38 -3.39
N MET A 168 -7.03 -18.40 -3.58
CA MET A 168 -6.35 -19.34 -4.47
C MET A 168 -6.64 -20.80 -4.08
N GLY A 169 -6.49 -21.16 -2.80
CA GLY A 169 -6.77 -22.50 -2.29
C GLY A 169 -8.23 -22.90 -2.49
N THR A 170 -9.16 -21.98 -2.26
CA THR A 170 -10.60 -22.18 -2.48
C THR A 170 -10.89 -22.43 -3.96
N LEU A 171 -10.30 -21.66 -4.87
CA LEU A 171 -10.46 -21.86 -6.32
C LEU A 171 -9.94 -23.24 -6.76
N TYR A 172 -8.78 -23.68 -6.26
CA TYR A 172 -8.25 -25.01 -6.56
C TYR A 172 -9.14 -26.14 -6.01
N ILE A 173 -9.61 -26.00 -4.77
CA ILE A 173 -10.50 -26.99 -4.14
C ILE A 173 -11.81 -27.08 -4.92
N ILE A 174 -12.47 -25.94 -5.22
CA ILE A 174 -13.70 -25.91 -6.01
C ILE A 174 -13.48 -26.55 -7.37
N GLY A 175 -12.40 -26.18 -8.08
CA GLY A 175 -12.10 -26.75 -9.40
C GLY A 175 -11.89 -28.25 -9.36
N ALA A 176 -11.12 -28.75 -8.38
CA ALA A 176 -10.88 -30.17 -8.23
C ALA A 176 -12.14 -30.95 -7.84
N LEU A 177 -13.01 -30.37 -6.99
CA LEU A 177 -14.31 -30.96 -6.65
C LEU A 177 -15.23 -31.03 -7.87
N CYS A 178 -15.33 -29.96 -8.67
CA CYS A 178 -16.06 -29.96 -9.93
C CYS A 178 -15.57 -31.09 -10.85
N TYR A 179 -14.25 -31.18 -11.07
CA TYR A 179 -13.64 -32.23 -11.90
C TYR A 179 -13.87 -33.64 -11.37
N MET A 180 -13.78 -33.82 -10.04
CA MET A 180 -13.95 -35.12 -9.39
C MET A 180 -15.37 -35.66 -9.52
N TYR A 181 -16.37 -34.80 -9.27
CA TYR A 181 -17.80 -35.15 -9.28
C TYR A 181 -18.47 -34.93 -10.64
N LYS A 182 -17.75 -34.40 -11.64
CA LYS A 182 -18.28 -34.08 -12.97
C LYS A 182 -19.47 -33.12 -12.92
N ILE A 183 -19.38 -32.08 -12.08
CA ILE A 183 -20.42 -31.06 -11.95
C ILE A 183 -20.14 -29.94 -12.97
N PRO A 184 -21.13 -29.52 -13.79
CA PRO A 184 -22.56 -29.83 -13.72
C PRO A 184 -23.04 -30.97 -14.64
N GLU A 185 -22.18 -31.57 -15.48
CA GLU A 185 -22.62 -32.54 -16.50
C GLU A 185 -23.22 -33.83 -15.92
N CYS A 186 -22.93 -34.17 -14.67
CA CYS A 186 -23.58 -35.28 -13.97
C CYS A 186 -25.04 -34.96 -13.58
N LEU A 187 -25.38 -33.67 -13.41
CA LEU A 187 -26.72 -33.21 -13.05
C LEU A 187 -27.63 -33.07 -14.27
N CYS A 188 -27.08 -32.67 -15.42
CA CYS A 188 -27.82 -32.59 -16.69
C CYS A 188 -27.00 -33.16 -17.86
N PRO A 189 -26.99 -34.49 -18.03
CA PRO A 189 -26.29 -35.14 -19.15
C PRO A 189 -26.75 -34.58 -20.50
N GLY A 190 -25.80 -34.34 -21.42
CA GLY A 190 -26.07 -33.81 -22.76
C GLY A 190 -26.15 -32.29 -22.88
N ARG A 191 -26.45 -31.56 -21.79
CA ARG A 191 -26.56 -30.08 -21.84
C ARG A 191 -25.20 -29.36 -21.82
N PHE A 192 -24.18 -29.99 -21.25
CA PHE A 192 -22.86 -29.40 -21.00
C PHE A 192 -21.75 -30.00 -21.87
N ASP A 193 -22.12 -30.71 -22.94
CA ASP A 193 -21.16 -31.47 -23.77
C ASP A 193 -20.17 -30.56 -24.52
N LEU A 194 -20.62 -29.36 -24.92
CA LEU A 194 -19.77 -28.38 -25.60
C LEU A 194 -19.18 -27.33 -24.65
N TRP A 195 -19.96 -26.84 -23.69
CA TRP A 195 -19.61 -25.70 -22.85
C TRP A 195 -19.95 -25.95 -21.39
N PHE A 196 -19.11 -25.42 -20.49
CA PHE A 196 -19.30 -25.42 -19.04
C PHE A 196 -19.33 -26.81 -18.39
N ASN A 197 -18.76 -27.83 -19.03
CA ASN A 197 -18.47 -29.07 -18.31
C ASN A 197 -17.42 -28.86 -17.22
N SER A 198 -17.38 -29.78 -16.25
CA SER A 198 -16.49 -29.74 -15.11
C SER A 198 -15.02 -29.55 -15.46
N HIS A 199 -14.58 -30.10 -16.60
CA HIS A 199 -13.20 -29.99 -17.05
C HIS A 199 -12.89 -28.56 -17.49
N GLN A 200 -13.75 -27.93 -18.30
CA GLN A 200 -13.61 -26.52 -18.69
C GLN A 200 -13.65 -25.58 -17.49
N ILE A 201 -14.52 -25.86 -16.51
CA ILE A 201 -14.59 -25.10 -15.25
C ILE A 201 -13.25 -25.23 -14.49
N PHE A 202 -12.71 -26.44 -14.37
CA PHE A 202 -11.41 -26.68 -13.76
C PHE A 202 -10.30 -25.88 -14.45
N HIS A 203 -10.22 -25.93 -15.79
CA HIS A 203 -9.24 -25.18 -16.58
C HIS A 203 -9.32 -23.67 -16.31
N THR A 204 -10.54 -23.13 -16.28
CA THR A 204 -10.79 -21.71 -16.01
C THR A 204 -10.33 -21.33 -14.60
N LEU A 205 -10.66 -22.14 -13.61
CA LEU A 205 -10.29 -21.89 -12.21
C LEU A 205 -8.77 -21.97 -11.98
N VAL A 206 -8.05 -22.84 -12.70
CA VAL A 206 -6.58 -22.88 -12.66
C VAL A 206 -5.97 -21.55 -13.13
N ILE A 207 -6.50 -20.95 -14.20
CA ILE A 207 -6.04 -19.66 -14.72
C ILE A 207 -6.32 -18.54 -13.70
N VAL A 208 -7.54 -18.49 -13.15
CA VAL A 208 -7.92 -17.46 -12.16
C VAL A 208 -7.10 -17.60 -10.86
N ALA A 209 -6.84 -18.83 -10.42
CA ALA A 209 -5.96 -19.10 -9.28
C ALA A 209 -4.52 -18.64 -9.56
N GLY A 210 -4.00 -18.88 -10.77
CA GLY A 210 -2.69 -18.39 -11.20
C GLY A 210 -2.57 -16.86 -11.22
N LEU A 211 -3.63 -16.15 -11.64
CA LEU A 211 -3.68 -14.68 -11.60
C LEU A 211 -3.73 -14.16 -10.16
N THR A 212 -4.52 -14.81 -9.30
CA THR A 212 -4.59 -14.50 -7.86
C THR A 212 -3.23 -14.69 -7.20
N TYR A 213 -2.55 -15.79 -7.52
CA TYR A 213 -1.18 -16.06 -7.06
C TYR A 213 -0.22 -14.96 -7.51
N PHE A 214 -0.22 -14.60 -8.80
CA PHE A 214 0.66 -13.54 -9.33
C PHE A 214 0.51 -12.21 -8.59
N HIS A 215 -0.72 -11.80 -8.25
CA HIS A 215 -0.98 -10.59 -7.47
C HIS A 215 -0.47 -10.66 -6.02
N SER A 216 -0.37 -11.86 -5.45
CA SER A 216 0.06 -12.05 -4.05
C SER A 216 1.58 -11.94 -3.82
N ILE A 217 2.40 -11.84 -4.88
CA ILE A 217 3.87 -11.79 -4.81
C ILE A 217 4.40 -10.36 -4.53
N LEU A 218 3.53 -9.37 -4.25
CA LEU A 218 4.00 -8.06 -3.77
C LEU A 218 4.73 -8.21 -2.42
N PRO A 219 5.90 -7.57 -2.22
CA PRO A 219 6.67 -7.75 -1.00
C PRO A 219 5.93 -7.21 0.23
N ASP A 220 5.96 -7.93 1.35
CA ASP A 220 5.16 -7.70 2.57
C ASP A 220 5.20 -6.30 3.19
N TRP A 221 6.21 -5.49 2.85
CA TRP A 221 6.39 -4.10 3.32
C TRP A 221 5.78 -3.06 2.36
N TYR A 222 5.19 -3.51 1.25
CA TYR A 222 4.73 -2.68 0.14
C TYR A 222 3.31 -3.09 -0.27
N GLY A 223 2.38 -2.12 -0.32
CA GLY A 223 0.98 -2.40 -0.64
C GLY A 223 0.09 -2.76 0.55
N HIS A 224 0.26 -2.05 1.67
CA HIS A 224 -0.46 -2.30 2.93
C HIS A 224 -1.94 -1.88 2.96
N ASN A 225 -2.46 -1.25 1.89
CA ASN A 225 -3.85 -0.87 1.81
C ASN A 225 -4.58 -1.88 0.92
N ASP A 226 -5.29 -2.82 1.55
CA ASP A 226 -6.02 -3.90 0.89
C ASP A 226 -7.09 -3.39 -0.10
N PHE A 227 -7.53 -2.14 0.05
CA PHE A 227 -8.53 -1.51 -0.81
C PHE A 227 -7.97 -0.92 -2.10
N ILE A 228 -6.64 -0.75 -2.17
CA ILE A 228 -5.95 -0.31 -3.38
C ILE A 228 -5.48 -1.56 -4.11
N THR A 229 -6.07 -1.85 -5.28
CA THR A 229 -5.90 -3.13 -5.96
C THR A 229 -4.93 -3.09 -7.14
N ASN A 230 -4.60 -1.89 -7.65
CA ASN A 230 -3.66 -1.69 -8.74
C ASN A 230 -2.97 -0.33 -8.65
N GLY A 231 -2.14 0.00 -9.65
CA GLY A 231 -1.45 1.30 -9.72
C GLY A 231 -0.21 1.40 -8.84
N TYR A 232 0.14 0.35 -8.10
CA TYR A 232 1.37 0.29 -7.31
C TYR A 232 2.61 0.44 -8.18
N ARG A 233 3.55 1.26 -7.70
CA ARG A 233 4.88 1.29 -8.31
C ARG A 233 5.61 -0.01 -8.00
N PRO A 234 6.41 -0.50 -8.93
CA PRO A 234 7.26 -1.63 -8.63
C PRO A 234 8.40 -1.25 -7.68
N VAL A 235 8.91 -2.24 -6.92
CA VAL A 235 10.08 -2.03 -6.07
C VAL A 235 11.30 -1.69 -6.92
N ASN A 236 12.02 -0.63 -6.53
CA ASN A 236 13.07 -0.04 -7.35
C ASN A 236 14.27 0.45 -6.53
N LYS A 237 15.33 -0.35 -6.46
CA LYS A 237 16.57 -0.04 -5.72
C LYS A 237 17.43 1.08 -6.34
N SER A 238 16.82 2.00 -7.09
CA SER A 238 17.47 3.18 -7.65
C SER A 238 16.69 4.45 -7.30
N TYR A 239 17.31 5.32 -6.50
CA TYR A 239 16.77 6.66 -6.19
C TYR A 239 16.44 7.47 -7.46
N LYS A 240 17.27 7.37 -8.50
CA LYS A 240 17.03 8.05 -9.79
C LYS A 240 15.75 7.57 -10.46
N GLN A 241 15.45 6.27 -10.39
CA GLN A 241 14.23 5.74 -10.97
C GLN A 241 13.00 6.04 -10.09
N CYS A 242 13.15 6.11 -8.77
CA CYS A 242 12.11 6.61 -7.86
C CYS A 242 11.76 8.07 -8.19
N LEU A 243 12.75 8.93 -8.43
CA LEU A 243 12.52 10.31 -8.88
C LEU A 243 11.85 10.36 -10.25
N LYS A 244 12.27 9.52 -11.20
CA LYS A 244 11.58 9.41 -12.50
C LYS A 244 10.11 9.01 -12.37
N SER A 245 9.71 8.37 -11.27
CA SER A 245 8.32 7.98 -11.06
C SER A 245 7.36 9.15 -10.90
N MET A 246 7.86 10.32 -10.51
CA MET A 246 7.05 11.54 -10.47
C MET A 246 6.45 11.89 -11.85
N PHE A 247 7.06 11.44 -12.95
CA PHE A 247 6.63 11.78 -14.31
C PHE A 247 5.70 10.74 -14.96
N TYR A 248 5.22 9.73 -14.21
CA TYR A 248 4.17 8.83 -14.68
C TYR A 248 3.13 8.57 -13.59
N LEU A 249 1.94 8.13 -14.00
CA LEU A 249 0.81 7.98 -13.09
C LEU A 249 0.86 6.66 -12.31
N HIS A 250 0.68 6.74 -11.00
CA HIS A 250 0.66 5.60 -10.08
C HIS A 250 -0.13 5.95 -8.80
N ASN A 251 -0.35 4.97 -7.93
CA ASN A 251 -1.15 5.12 -6.71
C ASN A 251 -0.62 6.19 -5.75
N GLU A 252 0.69 6.43 -5.75
CA GLU A 252 1.35 7.47 -4.93
C GLU A 252 1.43 8.86 -5.58
N SER A 253 0.97 9.05 -6.83
CA SER A 253 1.19 10.32 -7.54
C SER A 253 0.53 11.48 -6.80
N GLY A 254 -0.74 11.34 -6.40
CA GLY A 254 -1.42 12.37 -5.62
C GLY A 254 -0.73 12.66 -4.29
N ASN A 255 -0.29 11.64 -3.55
CA ASN A 255 0.38 11.82 -2.25
C ASN A 255 1.69 12.63 -2.39
N ILE A 256 2.48 12.37 -3.43
CA ILE A 256 3.71 13.12 -3.74
C ILE A 256 3.35 14.57 -4.08
N TYR A 257 2.44 14.78 -5.03
CA TYR A 257 2.18 16.11 -5.57
C TYR A 257 1.47 17.03 -4.58
N THR A 258 0.56 16.53 -3.74
CA THR A 258 -0.12 17.36 -2.74
C THR A 258 0.87 18.00 -1.77
N HIS A 259 1.89 17.28 -1.34
CA HIS A 259 2.90 17.80 -0.41
C HIS A 259 4.08 18.48 -1.10
N ALA A 260 4.45 18.06 -2.31
CA ALA A 260 5.45 18.79 -3.10
C ALA A 260 4.95 20.19 -3.50
N VAL A 261 3.67 20.31 -3.92
CA VAL A 261 3.03 21.61 -4.19
C VAL A 261 2.84 22.38 -2.88
N GLY A 262 2.42 21.71 -1.81
CA GLY A 262 2.36 22.30 -0.46
C GLY A 262 3.70 22.92 -0.04
N PHE A 263 4.81 22.20 -0.23
CA PHE A 263 6.15 22.69 0.05
C PHE A 263 6.47 23.96 -0.73
N LEU A 264 6.24 23.98 -2.04
CA LEU A 264 6.48 25.18 -2.86
C LEU A 264 5.60 26.36 -2.47
N LEU A 265 4.34 26.10 -2.11
CA LEU A 265 3.40 27.10 -1.60
C LEU A 265 3.91 27.72 -0.30
N PHE A 266 4.27 26.91 0.70
CA PHE A 266 4.81 27.42 1.97
C PHE A 266 6.18 28.07 1.81
N CYS A 267 7.02 27.67 0.84
CA CYS A 267 8.25 28.38 0.50
C CYS A 267 7.95 29.79 0.00
N THR A 268 6.97 29.91 -0.91
CA THR A 268 6.54 31.20 -1.46
C THR A 268 5.96 32.09 -0.37
N LEU A 269 5.11 31.54 0.50
CA LEU A 269 4.55 32.25 1.65
C LEU A 269 5.64 32.67 2.63
N PHE A 270 6.63 31.82 2.91
CA PHE A 270 7.75 32.16 3.79
C PHE A 270 8.57 33.34 3.23
N ILE A 271 8.95 33.28 1.95
CA ILE A 271 9.70 34.35 1.29
C ILE A 271 8.88 35.65 1.28
N HIS A 272 7.60 35.57 0.91
CA HIS A 272 6.72 36.74 0.89
C HIS A 272 6.59 37.36 2.29
N THR A 273 6.32 36.54 3.30
CA THR A 273 6.18 36.95 4.69
C THR A 273 7.45 37.63 5.18
N MET A 274 8.63 37.05 4.94
CA MET A 274 9.91 37.63 5.37
C MET A 274 10.31 38.89 4.59
N SER A 275 9.73 39.11 3.41
CA SER A 275 10.10 40.23 2.52
C SER A 275 9.16 41.43 2.61
N CYS A 276 7.94 41.24 3.11
CA CYS A 276 6.95 42.32 3.18
C CYS A 276 7.36 43.41 4.20
N ASN A 277 6.98 44.66 3.91
CA ASN A 277 7.42 45.81 4.70
C ASN A 277 6.89 45.79 6.14
N GLU A 278 5.69 45.24 6.35
CA GLU A 278 5.12 45.05 7.69
C GLU A 278 5.99 44.13 8.56
N TYR A 279 6.60 43.09 7.97
CA TYR A 279 7.50 42.16 8.68
C TYR A 279 8.89 42.70 8.96
N LYS A 280 9.37 43.71 8.22
CA LYS A 280 10.68 44.31 8.50
C LYS A 280 10.71 44.93 9.89
N ASN A 281 9.57 45.45 10.33
CA ASN A 281 9.37 46.07 11.64
C ASN A 281 9.19 45.06 12.78
N PHE A 282 9.12 43.75 12.50
CA PHE A 282 8.98 42.73 13.53
C PHE A 282 10.24 42.66 14.42
N GLU A 283 10.01 42.45 15.71
CA GLU A 283 11.08 42.15 16.65
C GLU A 283 11.68 40.77 16.35
N ALA A 284 12.89 40.53 16.86
CA ALA A 284 13.60 39.27 16.64
C ALA A 284 12.77 38.04 17.08
N ASN A 285 12.00 38.17 18.17
CA ASN A 285 11.15 37.11 18.68
C ASN A 285 10.00 36.75 17.73
N ASP A 286 9.35 37.75 17.12
CA ASP A 286 8.25 37.49 16.18
C ASP A 286 8.78 36.82 14.90
N LYS A 287 9.92 37.31 14.38
CA LYS A 287 10.62 36.69 13.25
C LYS A 287 10.96 35.23 13.55
N PHE A 288 11.39 34.94 14.78
CA PHE A 288 11.65 33.58 15.22
C PHE A 288 10.38 32.72 15.25
N MET A 289 9.26 33.22 15.78
CA MET A 289 7.99 32.47 15.84
C MET A 289 7.46 32.08 14.46
N PHE A 290 7.49 33.01 13.50
CA PHE A 290 7.11 32.69 12.12
C PHE A 290 8.09 31.73 11.47
N SER A 291 9.40 31.95 11.64
CA SER A 291 10.43 31.07 11.08
C SER A 291 10.32 29.65 11.62
N LEU A 292 9.97 29.49 12.90
CA LEU A 292 9.76 28.19 13.54
C LEU A 292 8.59 27.44 12.88
N PHE A 293 7.44 28.08 12.68
CA PHE A 293 6.29 27.49 12.00
C PHE A 293 6.62 27.11 10.54
N PHE A 294 7.22 28.04 9.77
CA PHE A 294 7.54 27.79 8.37
C PHE A 294 8.57 26.68 8.20
N THR A 295 9.64 26.68 9.01
CA THR A 295 10.67 25.64 8.94
C THR A 295 10.10 24.26 9.26
N ALA A 296 9.25 24.15 10.27
CA ALA A 296 8.60 22.89 10.61
C ALA A 296 7.61 22.43 9.53
N THR A 297 6.82 23.35 8.96
CA THR A 297 5.89 23.05 7.86
C THR A 297 6.65 22.58 6.62
N LEU A 298 7.68 23.30 6.20
CA LEU A 298 8.52 22.93 5.06
C LEU A 298 9.20 21.58 5.28
N THR A 299 9.72 21.33 6.49
CA THR A 299 10.34 20.05 6.84
C THR A 299 9.32 18.91 6.75
N CYS A 300 8.13 19.08 7.32
CA CYS A 300 7.06 18.07 7.27
C CYS A 300 6.66 17.75 5.82
N GLN A 301 6.39 18.77 5.01
CA GLN A 301 5.97 18.61 3.61
C GLN A 301 7.08 17.94 2.77
N ALA A 302 8.33 18.32 2.98
CA ALA A 302 9.48 17.73 2.30
C ALA A 302 9.67 16.25 2.68
N MET A 303 9.67 15.93 3.98
CA MET A 303 9.86 14.55 4.43
C MET A 303 8.76 13.63 3.94
N SER A 304 7.52 14.11 3.92
CA SER A 304 6.39 13.34 3.38
C SER A 304 6.50 13.15 1.86
N ALA A 305 6.76 14.20 1.08
CA ALA A 305 6.97 14.08 -0.36
C ALA A 305 8.14 13.14 -0.69
N MET A 306 9.23 13.19 0.08
CA MET A 306 10.36 12.27 -0.04
C MET A 306 9.97 10.83 0.30
N PHE A 307 9.23 10.60 1.38
CA PHE A 307 8.73 9.27 1.73
C PHE A 307 7.88 8.70 0.60
N HIS A 308 6.88 9.44 0.14
CA HIS A 308 6.04 8.98 -0.95
C HIS A 308 6.81 8.83 -2.26
N THR A 309 7.89 9.56 -2.48
CA THR A 309 8.75 9.35 -3.66
C THR A 309 9.60 8.09 -3.54
N PHE A 310 10.24 7.86 -2.40
CA PHE A 310 11.26 6.81 -2.21
C PHE A 310 10.76 5.53 -1.55
N GLN A 311 9.50 5.48 -1.11
CA GLN A 311 8.98 4.32 -0.39
C GLN A 311 9.11 3.03 -1.21
N CYS A 312 9.01 3.06 -2.55
CA CYS A 312 9.18 1.87 -3.37
C CYS A 312 10.64 1.39 -3.49
N HIS A 313 11.62 2.01 -2.84
CA HIS A 313 13.03 1.73 -3.10
C HIS A 313 13.52 0.39 -2.54
N SER A 314 13.50 0.26 -1.22
CA SER A 314 13.85 -0.95 -0.47
C SER A 314 13.16 -0.89 0.88
N ARG A 315 13.13 -2.00 1.62
CA ARG A 315 12.52 -2.05 2.96
C ARG A 315 13.21 -1.10 3.94
N GLU A 316 14.53 -0.95 3.84
CA GLU A 316 15.34 -0.08 4.68
C GLU A 316 15.01 1.39 4.38
N THR A 317 14.97 1.75 3.09
CA THR A 317 14.59 3.09 2.65
C THR A 317 13.15 3.41 3.04
N PHE A 318 12.22 2.47 2.88
CA PHE A 318 10.84 2.59 3.34
C PHE A 318 10.78 2.92 4.83
N LYS A 319 11.45 2.14 5.68
CA LYS A 319 11.48 2.35 7.12
C LYS A 319 12.10 3.70 7.49
N LEU A 320 13.21 4.06 6.88
CA LEU A 320 13.90 5.34 7.15
C LEU A 320 12.98 6.51 6.84
N PHE A 321 12.44 6.56 5.62
CA PHE A 321 11.60 7.69 5.22
C PHE A 321 10.24 7.70 5.90
N ALA A 322 9.66 6.55 6.27
CA ALA A 322 8.45 6.50 7.09
C ALA A 322 8.68 7.14 8.46
N LYS A 323 9.82 6.87 9.11
CA LYS A 323 10.19 7.52 10.38
C LYS A 323 10.36 9.02 10.21
N LEU A 324 11.03 9.46 9.13
CA LEU A 324 11.22 10.89 8.85
C LEU A 324 9.90 11.61 8.60
N ASP A 325 8.96 10.98 7.88
CA ASP A 325 7.61 11.50 7.64
C ASP A 325 6.83 11.68 8.95
N TYR A 326 6.82 10.67 9.81
CA TYR A 326 6.19 10.74 11.14
C TYR A 326 6.83 11.78 12.06
N CYS A 327 8.17 11.88 12.03
CA CYS A 327 8.88 12.95 12.72
C CYS A 327 8.47 14.33 12.18
N GLY A 328 8.29 14.46 10.87
CA GLY A 328 7.79 15.67 10.22
C GLY A 328 6.45 16.13 10.79
N ILE A 329 5.48 15.22 10.91
CA ILE A 329 4.16 15.50 11.51
C ILE A 329 4.32 15.99 12.95
N THR A 330 5.14 15.29 13.75
CA THR A 330 5.36 15.64 15.16
C THR A 330 6.04 17.01 15.31
N LEU A 331 7.05 17.29 14.49
CA LEU A 331 7.73 18.59 14.45
C LEU A 331 6.75 19.70 14.09
N LEU A 332 5.92 19.50 13.06
CA LEU A 332 4.90 20.48 12.66
C LEU A 332 3.94 20.80 13.81
N ILE A 333 3.34 19.78 14.44
CA ILE A 333 2.39 19.97 15.55
C ILE A 333 3.05 20.70 16.74
N THR A 334 4.26 20.29 17.09
CA THR A 334 5.01 20.85 18.23
C THR A 334 5.37 22.30 17.95
N SER A 335 5.95 22.59 16.79
CA SER A 335 6.37 23.92 16.38
C SER A 335 5.18 24.85 16.10
N SER A 336 4.05 24.35 15.62
CA SER A 336 2.84 25.18 15.41
C SER A 336 2.18 25.54 16.73
N ASN A 337 2.32 24.75 17.80
CA ASN A 337 1.73 25.12 19.09
C ASN A 337 2.47 26.27 19.80
N ILE A 338 3.74 26.49 19.51
CA ILE A 338 4.56 27.49 20.21
C ILE A 338 4.15 28.94 19.87
N PRO A 339 4.03 29.36 18.59
CA PRO A 339 3.72 30.75 18.24
C PRO A 339 2.38 31.25 18.79
N TRP A 340 1.28 30.49 18.64
CA TRP A 340 -0.02 30.98 19.09
C TRP A 340 -0.11 31.03 20.63
N VAL A 341 0.57 30.15 21.36
CA VAL A 341 0.69 30.23 22.83
C VAL A 341 1.55 31.43 23.23
N TYR A 342 2.65 31.68 22.51
CA TYR A 342 3.51 32.84 22.73
C TYR A 342 2.72 34.15 22.63
N TYR A 343 1.91 34.30 21.57
CA TYR A 343 1.09 35.47 21.35
C TYR A 343 -0.14 35.54 22.26
N GLY A 344 -0.83 34.42 22.48
CA GLY A 344 -2.03 34.37 23.31
C GLY A 344 -1.76 34.70 24.78
N PHE A 345 -0.60 34.33 25.29
CA PHE A 345 -0.19 34.60 26.68
C PHE A 345 0.94 35.62 26.75
N TYR A 346 1.00 36.58 25.81
CA TYR A 346 2.13 37.50 25.67
C TYR A 346 2.49 38.21 26.99
N ASP A 347 1.49 38.70 27.72
CA ASP A 347 1.69 39.45 28.98
C ASP A 347 1.76 38.56 30.23
N THR A 348 1.44 37.27 30.11
CA THR A 348 1.41 36.32 31.24
C THR A 348 2.51 35.26 31.09
N VAL A 349 3.61 35.43 31.81
CA VAL A 349 4.81 34.58 31.68
C VAL A 349 4.57 33.13 32.11
N LEU A 350 3.89 32.91 33.25
CA LEU A 350 3.75 31.57 33.82
C LEU A 350 2.95 30.60 32.93
N PRO A 351 1.72 30.92 32.46
CA PRO A 351 0.98 30.02 31.55
C PRO A 351 1.75 29.75 30.26
N LYS A 352 2.40 30.78 29.69
CA LYS A 352 3.21 30.67 28.47
C LYS A 352 4.32 29.62 28.63
N ILE A 353 5.11 29.70 29.71
CA ILE A 353 6.20 28.75 29.98
C ILE A 353 5.65 27.34 30.18
N ILE A 354 4.56 27.18 30.95
CA ILE A 354 3.96 25.86 31.23
C ILE A 354 3.53 25.18 29.93
N TYR A 355 2.76 25.87 29.08
CA TYR A 355 2.21 25.27 27.86
C TYR A 355 3.27 25.02 26.77
N ILE A 356 4.26 25.91 26.64
CA ILE A 356 5.40 25.67 25.73
C ILE A 356 6.21 24.46 26.22
N SER A 357 6.51 24.38 27.52
CA SER A 357 7.26 23.26 28.10
C SER A 357 6.52 21.94 27.91
N LEU A 358 5.20 21.92 28.16
CA LEU A 358 4.36 20.74 27.94
C LEU A 358 4.40 20.29 26.46
N THR A 359 4.26 21.24 25.54
CA THR A 359 4.31 20.99 24.10
C THR A 359 5.66 20.37 23.69
N LEU A 360 6.77 20.89 24.20
CA LEU A 360 8.11 20.36 23.92
C LEU A 360 8.31 18.94 24.48
N VAL A 361 7.82 18.66 25.69
CA VAL A 361 7.88 17.31 26.29
C VAL A 361 7.07 16.31 25.47
N LEU A 362 5.82 16.65 25.12
CA LEU A 362 4.96 15.80 24.30
C LEU A 362 5.53 15.61 22.89
N GLY A 363 6.05 16.67 22.28
CA GLY A 363 6.72 16.62 20.99
C GLY A 363 7.94 15.70 20.99
N THR A 364 8.78 15.81 22.01
CA THR A 364 9.95 14.91 22.19
C THR A 364 9.52 13.46 22.32
N GLY A 365 8.49 13.18 23.13
CA GLY A 365 7.89 11.85 23.23
C GLY A 365 7.35 11.34 21.89
N GLY A 366 6.68 12.20 21.12
CA GLY A 366 6.18 11.89 19.78
C GLY A 366 7.29 11.52 18.79
N ILE A 367 8.44 12.22 18.84
CA ILE A 367 9.62 11.91 18.01
C ILE A 367 10.19 10.55 18.41
N ILE A 368 10.37 10.29 19.71
CA ILE A 368 10.89 9.00 20.19
C ILE A 368 10.00 7.85 19.71
N ILE A 369 8.68 7.98 19.84
CA ILE A 369 7.72 6.97 19.37
C ILE A 369 7.79 6.82 17.85
N SER A 370 7.87 7.92 17.11
CA SER A 370 7.97 7.93 15.64
C SER A 370 9.22 7.21 15.11
N LEU A 371 10.32 7.23 15.88
CA LEU A 371 11.57 6.54 15.53
C LEU A 371 11.54 5.03 15.82
N MET A 372 10.55 4.52 16.55
CA MET A 372 10.40 3.10 16.86
C MET A 372 9.99 2.29 15.63
N ASP A 373 10.69 1.18 15.36
CA ASP A 373 10.40 0.30 14.21
C ASP A 373 8.95 -0.22 14.21
N ARG A 374 8.39 -0.53 15.38
CA ARG A 374 7.01 -1.05 15.49
C ARG A 374 5.96 -0.04 15.05
N PHE A 375 6.22 1.26 15.26
CA PHE A 375 5.28 2.33 14.94
C PHE A 375 5.04 2.50 13.43
N SER A 376 6.02 2.05 12.62
CA SER A 376 5.93 2.03 11.16
C SER A 376 5.13 0.86 10.60
N ASN A 377 4.77 -0.12 11.43
CA ASN A 377 3.97 -1.26 10.96
C ASN A 377 2.52 -0.83 10.66
N PRO A 378 1.87 -1.44 9.65
CA PRO A 378 0.48 -1.12 9.27
C PRO A 378 -0.53 -1.34 10.40
N GLU A 379 -0.30 -2.35 11.23
CA GLU A 379 -1.13 -2.73 12.37
C GLU A 379 -1.33 -1.59 13.38
N TYR A 380 -0.39 -0.63 13.43
CA TYR A 380 -0.41 0.49 14.36
C TYR A 380 -1.01 1.75 13.75
N ILE A 381 -1.69 1.69 12.61
CA ILE A 381 -2.24 2.88 11.95
C ILE A 381 -3.18 3.69 12.84
N VAL A 382 -4.08 3.02 13.58
CA VAL A 382 -5.02 3.69 14.49
C VAL A 382 -4.28 4.30 15.68
N ILE A 383 -3.33 3.56 16.26
CA ILE A 383 -2.51 4.04 17.38
C ILE A 383 -1.70 5.26 16.95
N ARG A 384 -1.09 5.22 15.75
CA ARG A 384 -0.31 6.32 15.20
C ARG A 384 -1.15 7.57 14.99
N GLY A 385 -2.31 7.43 14.35
CA GLY A 385 -3.24 8.55 14.18
C GLY A 385 -3.71 9.12 15.52
N ALA A 386 -4.04 8.26 16.50
CA ALA A 386 -4.43 8.67 17.84
C ALA A 386 -3.32 9.44 18.56
N VAL A 387 -2.05 8.99 18.50
CA VAL A 387 -0.91 9.70 19.10
C VAL A 387 -0.79 11.12 18.54
N PHE A 388 -0.81 11.28 17.21
CA PHE A 388 -0.70 12.62 16.61
C PHE A 388 -1.89 13.52 16.93
N ILE A 389 -3.11 12.97 16.92
CA ILE A 389 -4.32 13.70 17.33
C ILE A 389 -4.20 14.15 18.79
N LEU A 390 -3.80 13.26 19.70
CA LEU A 390 -3.67 13.58 21.13
C LEU A 390 -2.61 14.66 21.40
N ILE A 391 -1.47 14.60 20.71
CA ILE A 391 -0.46 15.66 20.80
C ILE A 391 -1.03 16.99 20.27
N GLY A 392 -1.79 16.99 19.17
CA GLY A 392 -2.46 18.19 18.66
C GLY A 392 -3.51 18.75 19.63
N LEU A 393 -4.32 17.88 20.24
CA LEU A 393 -5.37 18.25 21.20
C LEU A 393 -4.81 18.87 22.50
N CYS A 394 -3.51 18.76 22.77
CA CYS A 394 -2.90 19.47 23.90
C CYS A 394 -3.08 21.00 23.79
N GLY A 395 -3.31 21.53 22.58
CA GLY A 395 -3.62 22.94 22.33
C GLY A 395 -5.00 23.39 22.86
N ILE A 396 -5.91 22.48 23.20
CA ILE A 396 -7.23 22.83 23.73
C ILE A 396 -7.13 23.45 25.12
N ALA A 397 -6.26 22.93 25.99
CA ALA A 397 -6.08 23.45 27.35
C ALA A 397 -5.63 24.92 27.37
N PRO A 398 -4.56 25.34 26.65
CA PRO A 398 -4.21 26.75 26.53
C PRO A 398 -5.30 27.57 25.84
N PHE A 399 -6.08 27.01 24.91
CA PHE A 399 -7.16 27.73 24.25
C PHE A 399 -8.29 28.07 25.23
N ILE A 400 -8.73 27.10 26.04
CA ILE A 400 -9.74 27.32 27.08
C ILE A 400 -9.26 28.32 28.13
N HIS A 401 -8.00 28.21 28.56
CA HIS A 401 -7.41 29.15 29.50
C HIS A 401 -7.37 30.56 28.91
N PHE A 402 -6.96 30.70 27.65
CA PHE A 402 -6.98 31.98 26.94
C PHE A 402 -8.40 32.56 26.85
N CYS A 403 -9.41 31.77 26.48
CA CYS A 403 -10.80 32.23 26.45
C CYS A 403 -11.30 32.75 27.80
N ARG A 404 -10.92 32.11 28.91
CA ARG A 404 -11.24 32.59 30.26
C ARG A 404 -10.48 33.86 30.62
N HIS A 405 -9.24 33.99 30.18
CA HIS A 405 -8.42 35.17 30.41
C HIS A 405 -9.01 36.42 29.71
N ILE A 406 -9.48 36.27 28.46
CA ILE A 406 -10.12 37.35 27.69
C ILE A 406 -11.35 37.93 28.39
N GLN A 407 -12.14 37.10 29.08
CA GLN A 407 -13.37 37.56 29.74
C GLN A 407 -13.11 38.45 30.96
N ILE A 408 -11.86 38.50 31.45
CA ILE A 408 -11.55 39.05 32.77
C ILE A 408 -10.64 40.29 32.67
N ASN A 409 -9.71 40.36 31.71
CA ASN A 409 -8.71 41.44 31.65
C ASN A 409 -8.36 41.86 30.20
N ASP A 410 -8.36 43.18 29.95
CA ASP A 410 -7.89 43.92 28.77
C ASP A 410 -8.65 43.87 27.41
N PRO A 411 -8.61 44.95 26.59
CA PRO A 411 -9.18 44.99 25.24
C PRO A 411 -8.35 44.22 24.19
N ILE A 412 -7.05 44.01 24.41
CA ILE A 412 -6.13 43.38 23.43
C ILE A 412 -6.39 41.89 23.29
N PRO A 413 -6.57 41.10 24.38
CA PRO A 413 -6.96 39.70 24.27
C PRO A 413 -8.28 39.52 23.51
N ALA A 414 -9.24 40.45 23.66
CA ALA A 414 -10.50 40.41 22.94
C ALA A 414 -10.34 40.63 21.42
N GLN A 415 -9.49 41.57 20.99
CA GLN A 415 -9.16 41.77 19.57
C GLN A 415 -8.40 40.58 18.97
N LEU A 416 -7.48 39.99 19.74
CA LEU A 416 -6.73 38.79 19.35
C LEU A 416 -7.64 37.57 19.17
N ALA A 417 -8.62 37.41 20.06
CA ALA A 417 -9.69 36.42 19.94
C ALA A 417 -10.47 36.61 18.65
N PHE A 418 -11.00 37.82 18.44
CA PHE A 418 -11.90 38.15 17.34
C PHE A 418 -11.23 38.01 15.97
N LYS A 419 -9.96 38.44 15.83
CA LYS A 419 -9.26 38.44 14.55
C LYS A 419 -8.65 37.09 14.18
N GLY A 420 -7.97 36.38 15.08
CA GLY A 420 -7.12 35.25 14.66
C GLY A 420 -7.31 33.92 15.40
N ILE A 421 -7.54 33.94 16.72
CA ILE A 421 -7.50 32.70 17.53
C ILE A 421 -8.70 31.78 17.27
N PHE A 422 -9.86 32.31 16.87
CA PHE A 422 -11.03 31.48 16.51
C PHE A 422 -10.90 30.70 15.19
N LEU A 423 -9.81 30.89 14.44
CA LEU A 423 -9.47 30.04 13.29
C LEU A 423 -8.77 28.73 13.71
N LEU A 424 -8.23 28.64 14.93
CA LEU A 424 -7.56 27.43 15.44
C LEU A 424 -8.51 26.22 15.52
N PRO A 425 -9.78 26.34 15.97
CA PRO A 425 -10.75 25.25 15.88
C PRO A 425 -11.01 24.76 14.46
N ILE A 426 -11.04 25.65 13.46
CA ILE A 426 -11.23 25.28 12.04
C ILE A 426 -10.03 24.48 11.55
N MET A 427 -8.82 24.93 11.84
CA MET A 427 -7.59 24.16 11.59
C MET A 427 -7.64 22.78 12.26
N GLY A 428 -8.04 22.71 13.53
CA GLY A 428 -8.18 21.47 14.28
C GLY A 428 -9.19 20.50 13.63
N ALA A 429 -10.34 21.01 13.19
CA ALA A 429 -11.36 20.24 12.50
C ALA A 429 -10.84 19.64 11.19
N LEU A 430 -10.07 20.40 10.40
CA LEU A 430 -9.43 19.91 9.17
C LEU A 430 -8.46 18.77 9.46
N TYR A 431 -7.56 18.94 10.43
CA TYR A 431 -6.60 17.90 10.81
C TYR A 431 -7.28 16.63 11.31
N ILE A 432 -8.25 16.76 12.22
CA ILE A 432 -8.96 15.60 12.80
C ILE A 432 -9.75 14.88 11.70
N THR A 433 -10.47 15.60 10.86
CA THR A 433 -11.27 15.00 9.77
C THR A 433 -10.36 14.24 8.80
N GLY A 434 -9.26 14.86 8.35
CA GLY A 434 -8.30 14.20 7.48
C GLY A 434 -7.68 12.94 8.12
N ALA A 435 -7.25 13.04 9.38
CA ALA A 435 -6.65 11.93 10.11
C ALA A 435 -7.63 10.78 10.32
N VAL A 436 -8.89 11.08 10.65
CA VAL A 436 -9.96 10.09 10.80
C VAL A 436 -10.19 9.36 9.48
N LEU A 437 -10.35 10.09 8.37
CA LEU A 437 -10.49 9.49 7.04
C LEU A 437 -9.32 8.55 6.71
N TYR A 438 -8.08 8.98 6.98
CA TYR A 438 -6.88 8.17 6.79
C TYR A 438 -6.85 6.89 7.64
N MET A 439 -7.28 6.95 8.91
CA MET A 439 -7.32 5.80 9.81
C MET A 439 -8.38 4.79 9.37
N ILE A 440 -9.56 5.25 8.95
CA ILE A 440 -10.68 4.39 8.55
C ILE A 440 -10.68 4.04 7.05
N LYS A 441 -9.73 4.55 6.27
CA LYS A 441 -9.55 4.25 4.84
C LYS A 441 -10.76 4.60 3.97
N ILE A 442 -11.43 5.71 4.24
CA ILE A 442 -12.55 6.20 3.40
C ILE A 442 -12.02 7.25 2.41
N PRO A 443 -12.39 7.17 1.12
CA PRO A 443 -13.47 6.36 0.54
C PRO A 443 -13.07 4.98 0.00
N GLU A 444 -11.78 4.65 -0.08
CA GLU A 444 -11.32 3.42 -0.76
C GLU A 444 -11.87 2.13 -0.14
N ARG A 445 -12.15 2.11 1.17
CA ARG A 445 -12.84 1.02 1.86
C ARG A 445 -14.25 0.76 1.33
N LEU A 446 -14.96 1.81 0.91
CA LEU A 446 -16.35 1.71 0.44
C LEU A 446 -16.43 1.24 -1.02
N ALA A 447 -15.41 1.54 -1.84
CA ALA A 447 -15.32 1.06 -3.22
C ALA A 447 -13.87 0.65 -3.55
N PRO A 448 -13.45 -0.57 -3.16
CA PRO A 448 -12.10 -1.07 -3.44
C PRO A 448 -11.81 -1.08 -4.94
N GLY A 449 -10.61 -0.62 -5.33
CA GLY A 449 -10.20 -0.54 -6.72
C GLY A 449 -10.60 0.74 -7.47
N LEU A 450 -11.65 1.44 -7.05
CA LEU A 450 -12.09 2.68 -7.72
C LEU A 450 -11.13 3.84 -7.45
N PHE A 451 -10.64 3.92 -6.21
CA PHE A 451 -9.78 5.00 -5.73
C PHE A 451 -8.29 4.64 -5.81
N ASN A 452 -7.88 3.83 -6.80
CA ASN A 452 -6.49 3.35 -6.88
C ASN A 452 -5.46 4.45 -7.17
N ILE A 453 -5.87 5.57 -7.77
CA ILE A 453 -4.97 6.67 -8.13
C ILE A 453 -5.40 7.99 -7.50
N TRP A 454 -6.70 8.26 -7.39
CA TRP A 454 -7.22 9.56 -6.96
C TRP A 454 -8.16 9.42 -5.77
N PHE A 455 -8.18 10.44 -4.91
CA PHE A 455 -9.11 10.61 -3.79
C PHE A 455 -9.05 9.51 -2.73
N GLN A 456 -7.90 8.87 -2.59
CA GLN A 456 -7.62 7.98 -1.47
C GLN A 456 -7.68 8.75 -0.15
N SER A 457 -8.05 8.07 0.93
CA SER A 457 -8.02 8.63 2.28
C SER A 457 -6.70 9.32 2.62
N HIS A 458 -5.57 8.75 2.16
CA HIS A 458 -4.24 9.33 2.35
C HIS A 458 -4.07 10.66 1.59
N GLN A 459 -4.54 10.75 0.35
CA GLN A 459 -4.51 11.99 -0.43
C GLN A 459 -5.40 13.06 0.20
N LEU A 460 -6.59 12.67 0.66
CA LEU A 460 -7.51 13.58 1.34
C LEU A 460 -6.89 14.10 2.65
N PHE A 461 -6.20 13.25 3.39
CA PHE A 461 -5.43 13.66 4.56
C PHE A 461 -4.32 14.66 4.20
N HIS A 462 -3.59 14.45 3.10
CA HIS A 462 -2.57 15.39 2.64
C HIS A 462 -3.14 16.75 2.25
N ILE A 463 -4.29 16.76 1.56
CA ILE A 463 -4.98 17.99 1.19
C ILE A 463 -5.47 18.73 2.44
N ALA A 464 -6.07 18.00 3.38
CA ALA A 464 -6.55 18.56 4.65
C ALA A 464 -5.40 19.15 5.48
N SER A 465 -4.22 18.51 5.50
CA SER A 465 -3.06 19.03 6.25
C SER A 465 -2.48 20.30 5.64
N VAL A 466 -2.41 20.40 4.31
CA VAL A 466 -2.03 21.65 3.62
C VAL A 466 -3.05 22.76 3.90
N GLY A 467 -4.35 22.46 3.79
CA GLY A 467 -5.42 23.41 4.09
C GLY A 467 -5.39 23.89 5.54
N ALA A 468 -5.17 23.00 6.49
CA ALA A 468 -5.01 23.34 7.90
C ALA A 468 -3.80 24.28 8.13
N GLY A 469 -2.67 24.00 7.47
CA GLY A 469 -1.49 24.88 7.51
C GLY A 469 -1.77 26.30 6.97
N LEU A 470 -2.60 26.44 5.93
CA LEU A 470 -3.00 27.74 5.40
C LEU A 470 -3.91 28.51 6.36
N VAL A 471 -4.89 27.82 6.96
CA VAL A 471 -5.76 28.40 8.00
C VAL A 471 -4.93 28.85 9.19
N TYR A 472 -3.95 28.04 9.61
CA TYR A 472 -3.05 28.38 10.70
C TYR A 472 -2.15 29.58 10.37
N TYR A 473 -1.57 29.62 9.16
CA TYR A 473 -0.80 30.77 8.72
C TYR A 473 -1.63 32.06 8.77
N HIS A 474 -2.86 32.02 8.24
CA HIS A 474 -3.76 33.17 8.27
C HIS A 474 -4.09 33.60 9.72
N SER A 475 -4.40 32.63 10.60
CA SER A 475 -4.59 32.86 12.03
C SER A 475 -3.39 33.56 12.65
N LEU A 476 -2.18 33.05 12.41
CA LEU A 476 -0.96 33.59 12.99
C LEU A 476 -0.65 35.00 12.48
N SER A 477 -0.87 35.28 11.19
CA SER A 477 -0.73 36.62 10.62
C SER A 477 -1.69 37.63 11.25
N LEU A 478 -2.96 37.26 11.46
CA LEU A 478 -3.95 38.14 12.10
C LEU A 478 -3.61 38.39 13.58
N ILE A 479 -3.13 37.36 14.28
CA ILE A 479 -2.63 37.48 15.66
C ILE A 479 -1.45 38.45 15.74
N ALA A 480 -0.49 38.34 14.82
CA ALA A 480 0.67 39.21 14.76
C ALA A 480 0.31 40.66 14.40
N GLU A 481 -0.63 40.88 13.49
CA GLU A 481 -1.11 42.21 13.11
C GLU A 481 -1.72 42.97 14.31
N VAL A 482 -2.55 42.30 15.11
CA VAL A 482 -3.12 42.89 16.34
C VAL A 482 -2.01 43.35 17.28
N ARG A 483 -0.95 42.55 17.43
CA ARG A 483 0.19 42.85 18.30
C ARG A 483 0.97 44.08 17.83
N LEU A 484 1.26 44.20 16.54
CA LEU A 484 1.98 45.36 15.99
C LEU A 484 1.18 46.65 16.19
N ASN A 485 -0.11 46.63 15.84
CA ASN A 485 -0.99 47.79 16.00
C ASN A 485 -1.10 48.22 17.46
N TYR A 486 -1.10 47.27 18.40
CA TYR A 486 -1.10 47.58 19.82
C TYR A 486 0.19 48.30 20.26
N SER A 487 1.37 47.79 19.85
CA SER A 487 2.66 48.41 20.19
C SER A 487 2.80 49.84 19.65
N GLU A 488 2.28 50.13 18.46
CA GLU A 488 2.25 51.50 17.90
C GLU A 488 1.32 52.42 18.70
N SER A 489 0.15 51.93 19.12
CA SER A 489 -0.81 52.72 19.91
C SER A 489 -0.26 53.11 21.29
N THR A 490 0.44 52.20 21.98
CA THR A 490 1.07 52.48 23.28
C THR A 490 2.31 53.37 23.14
N ALA A 491 3.10 53.21 22.07
CA ALA A 491 4.24 54.08 21.80
C ALA A 491 3.81 55.54 21.50
N ASN A 492 2.65 55.74 20.88
CA ASN A 492 2.09 57.07 20.62
C ASN A 492 1.44 57.70 21.85
N SER A 493 0.84 56.92 22.76
CA SER A 493 0.27 57.44 24.00
C SER A 493 1.30 57.85 25.05
N ILE A 494 2.55 57.38 24.95
CA ILE A 494 3.67 57.76 25.84
C ILE A 494 4.39 59.03 25.32
N LYS A 495 4.11 59.47 24.10
CA LYS A 495 4.72 60.65 23.45
C LYS A 495 3.86 61.92 23.51
N VAL A 496 2.71 61.87 24.17
CA VAL A 496 1.84 63.02 24.49
C VAL A 496 1.87 63.22 25.99
#